data_AF-A0A1L6TEF0-F1
#
_entry.id   AF-A0A1L6TEF0-F1
#
_cell.length_a   1.000
_cell.length_b   1.000
_cell.length_c   1.000
_cell.angle_alpha   90.00
_cell.angle_beta   90.00
_cell.angle_gamma   90.00
#
_symmetry.space_group_name_H-M   'P 1'
#
loop_
_entity.id
_entity.type
_entity.pdbx_description
1 polymer ?
#
loop_
_entity_poly.entity_id
_entity_poly.type
_entity_poly.pdbx_seq_one_letter_code
_entity_poly.pdbx_strand_id
1 'polypeptide(L)'
;MFKRTKRFVQSAISFSYIRESTSFIYRVARALLKFPEKPSQVNRLSFDEANIESEKIRHAKMSFTILFWLYSTIFVGVFYYTILLFSSDDFLGGIVGFSSSIALLALIFKYHFWLTQIKKQKLGMTVKEWFYSIFDMK
;
A
#
# COMPACT_ATOMS: atom_id res chain seq x y z
N MET A 1 -20.36 -23.55 27.68
CA MET A 1 -20.12 -22.09 27.71
C MET A 1 -19.66 -21.49 26.36
N PHE A 2 -19.03 -22.24 25.45
CA PHE A 2 -18.52 -21.73 24.15
C PHE A 2 -19.56 -21.35 23.08
N LYS A 3 -20.81 -21.85 23.15
CA LYS A 3 -21.84 -21.56 22.14
C LYS A 3 -22.36 -20.11 22.21
N ARG A 4 -22.29 -19.46 23.38
CA ARG A 4 -22.73 -18.07 23.57
C ARG A 4 -21.69 -17.07 23.03
N THR A 5 -20.39 -17.38 23.18
CA THR A 5 -19.29 -16.57 22.65
C THR A 5 -19.30 -16.54 21.12
N LYS A 6 -19.64 -17.67 20.47
CA LYS A 6 -19.72 -17.75 19.00
C LYS A 6 -20.79 -16.83 18.41
N ARG A 7 -21.95 -16.69 19.06
CA ARG A 7 -23.02 -15.76 18.66
C ARG A 7 -22.63 -14.30 18.90
N PHE A 8 -21.93 -14.01 20.00
CA PHE A 8 -21.44 -12.65 20.28
C PHE A 8 -20.34 -12.21 19.31
N VAL A 9 -19.41 -13.10 18.97
CA VAL A 9 -18.39 -12.85 17.94
C VAL A 9 -19.02 -12.69 16.56
N GLN A 10 -20.04 -13.49 16.20
CA GLN A 10 -20.81 -13.31 14.96
C GLN A 10 -21.67 -12.02 14.93
N SER A 11 -22.02 -11.47 16.09
CA SER A 11 -22.80 -10.23 16.20
C SER A 11 -21.92 -8.98 16.31
N ALA A 12 -20.74 -9.09 16.91
CA ALA A 12 -19.78 -7.99 17.10
C ALA A 12 -18.89 -7.80 15.87
N ILE A 13 -18.54 -8.90 15.21
CA ILE A 13 -17.95 -8.89 13.88
C ILE A 13 -19.13 -8.88 12.92
N SER A 14 -19.58 -7.69 12.54
CA SER A 14 -20.67 -7.50 11.59
C SER A 14 -20.37 -8.26 10.29
N PHE A 15 -20.89 -9.50 10.21
CA PHE A 15 -20.66 -10.44 9.12
C PHE A 15 -21.00 -9.82 7.76
N SER A 16 -21.95 -8.88 7.76
CA SER A 16 -22.32 -8.04 6.62
C SER A 16 -21.16 -7.15 6.13
N TYR A 17 -20.48 -6.43 7.04
CA TYR A 17 -19.36 -5.53 6.68
C TYR A 17 -18.15 -6.30 6.17
N ILE A 18 -17.84 -7.46 6.75
CA ILE A 18 -16.74 -8.30 6.25
C ILE A 18 -17.06 -8.85 4.86
N ARG A 19 -18.31 -9.28 4.62
CA ARG A 19 -18.71 -9.79 3.31
C ARG A 19 -18.66 -8.71 2.23
N GLU A 20 -19.12 -7.49 2.54
CA GLU A 20 -19.01 -6.35 1.64
C GLU A 20 -17.54 -5.96 1.40
N SER A 21 -16.74 -5.83 2.46
CA SER A 21 -15.33 -5.47 2.38
C SER A 21 -14.52 -6.50 1.57
N THR A 22 -14.76 -7.79 1.79
CA THR A 22 -14.09 -8.87 1.05
C THR A 22 -14.48 -8.85 -0.43
N SER A 23 -15.75 -8.57 -0.74
CA SER A 23 -16.19 -8.44 -2.13
C SER A 23 -15.61 -7.21 -2.82
N PHE A 24 -15.44 -6.10 -2.09
CA PHE A 24 -14.80 -4.89 -2.59
C PHE A 24 -13.31 -5.12 -2.85
N ILE A 25 -12.59 -5.70 -1.89
CA ILE A 25 -11.18 -6.08 -2.03
C ILE A 25 -11.01 -7.04 -3.21
N TYR A 26 -11.90 -8.03 -3.36
CA TYR A 26 -11.88 -8.95 -4.49
C TYR A 26 -12.18 -8.25 -5.82
N ARG A 27 -13.11 -7.30 -5.87
CA ARG A 27 -13.42 -6.53 -7.08
C ARG A 27 -12.26 -5.60 -7.46
N VAL A 28 -11.64 -4.93 -6.49
CA VAL A 28 -10.47 -4.08 -6.71
C VAL A 28 -9.28 -4.94 -7.14
N ALA A 29 -8.99 -6.04 -6.45
CA ALA A 29 -7.94 -6.97 -6.83
C ALA A 29 -8.17 -7.57 -8.22
N ARG A 30 -9.42 -7.95 -8.55
CA ARG A 30 -9.79 -8.47 -9.87
C ARG A 30 -9.75 -7.38 -10.95
N ALA A 31 -10.08 -6.14 -10.63
CA ALA A 31 -9.96 -5.00 -11.56
C ALA A 31 -8.49 -4.61 -11.78
N LEU A 32 -7.64 -4.71 -10.76
CA LEU A 32 -6.20 -4.52 -10.87
C LEU A 32 -5.51 -5.68 -11.62
N LEU A 33 -6.02 -6.91 -11.48
CA LEU A 33 -5.52 -8.10 -12.18
C LEU A 33 -6.09 -8.27 -13.59
N LYS A 34 -7.26 -7.71 -13.90
CA LYS A 34 -7.71 -7.51 -15.28
C LYS A 34 -6.97 -6.32 -15.85
N PHE A 35 -5.73 -6.57 -16.26
CA PHE A 35 -4.95 -5.64 -17.06
C PHE A 35 -5.79 -5.22 -18.29
N PRO A 36 -5.98 -3.92 -18.54
CA PRO A 36 -6.53 -3.51 -19.83
C PRO A 36 -5.61 -4.06 -20.92
N GLU A 37 -6.23 -4.69 -21.91
CA GLU A 37 -5.59 -5.11 -23.15
C GLU A 37 -4.80 -3.91 -23.69
N LYS A 38 -3.52 -4.15 -24.04
CA LYS A 38 -2.56 -3.13 -24.48
C LYS A 38 -3.24 -2.09 -25.39
N PRO A 39 -3.33 -0.81 -25.01
CA PRO A 39 -3.34 0.22 -26.02
C PRO A 39 -1.93 0.23 -26.61
N SER A 40 -1.80 -0.34 -27.79
CA SER A 40 -0.79 0.07 -28.76
C SER A 40 -0.67 1.59 -28.72
N GLN A 41 0.53 2.10 -28.38
CA GLN A 41 0.88 3.52 -28.36
C GLN A 41 0.16 4.40 -27.32
N VAL A 42 0.34 4.12 -26.02
CA VAL A 42 0.33 5.24 -25.07
C VAL A 42 1.68 5.93 -25.20
N ASN A 43 1.68 7.13 -25.79
CA ASN A 43 2.81 8.04 -25.79
C ASN A 43 3.49 7.96 -24.43
N ARG A 44 4.72 7.43 -24.42
CA ARG A 44 5.62 7.48 -23.27
C ARG A 44 5.99 8.95 -23.13
N LEU A 45 5.10 9.73 -22.49
CA LEU A 45 5.34 11.12 -22.14
C LEU A 45 6.56 11.12 -21.24
N SER A 46 7.70 11.30 -21.88
CA SER A 46 8.96 11.62 -21.21
C SER A 46 8.72 13.01 -20.64
N PHE A 47 9.15 13.23 -19.40
CA PHE A 47 8.98 14.52 -18.73
C PHE A 47 9.60 15.69 -19.52
N ASP A 48 10.41 15.44 -20.56
CA ASP A 48 10.86 16.44 -21.53
C ASP A 48 9.73 17.10 -22.36
N GLU A 49 8.62 16.40 -22.64
CA GLU A 49 7.47 16.98 -23.39
C GLU A 49 6.45 17.68 -22.47
N ALA A 50 6.41 17.30 -21.20
CA ALA A 50 5.59 17.96 -20.20
C ALA A 50 6.44 19.06 -19.57
N ASN A 51 6.35 20.29 -20.09
CA ASN A 51 6.96 21.53 -19.56
C ASN A 51 6.47 21.85 -18.12
N ILE A 52 6.64 20.89 -17.20
CA ILE A 52 6.32 20.95 -15.79
C ILE A 52 7.59 21.51 -15.16
N GLU A 53 7.50 22.79 -14.85
CA GLU A 53 8.36 23.53 -13.93
C GLU A 53 9.10 22.60 -12.97
N SER A 54 10.40 22.43 -13.22
CA SER A 54 11.29 21.50 -12.51
C SER A 54 11.25 21.67 -10.99
N GLU A 55 10.84 22.85 -10.54
CA GLU A 55 10.60 23.17 -9.13
C GLU A 55 9.43 22.37 -8.52
N LYS A 56 8.30 22.23 -9.20
CA LYS A 56 7.12 21.49 -8.70
C LYS A 56 7.42 20.00 -8.54
N ILE A 57 8.19 19.43 -9.47
CA ILE A 57 8.64 18.04 -9.39
C ILE A 57 9.60 17.86 -8.21
N ARG A 58 10.50 18.82 -7.98
CA ARG A 58 11.44 18.79 -6.85
C ARG A 58 10.70 18.85 -5.51
N HIS A 59 9.71 19.74 -5.37
CA HIS A 59 8.86 19.81 -4.19
C HIS A 59 8.06 18.53 -3.97
N ALA A 60 7.43 17.97 -5.00
CA ALA A 60 6.70 16.71 -4.89
C ALA A 60 7.61 15.55 -4.45
N LYS A 61 8.82 15.44 -5.04
CA LYS A 61 9.81 14.43 -4.65
C LYS A 61 10.22 14.56 -3.18
N MET A 62 10.47 15.77 -2.72
CA MET A 62 10.83 16.03 -1.32
C MET A 62 9.69 15.63 -0.38
N SER A 63 8.45 16.06 -0.67
CA SER A 63 7.26 15.70 0.11
C SER A 63 7.04 14.19 0.17
N PHE A 64 7.17 13.48 -0.95
CA PHE A 64 7.01 12.02 -0.96
C PHE A 64 8.12 11.29 -0.22
N THR A 65 9.35 11.82 -0.24
CA THR A 65 10.48 11.26 0.52
C THR A 65 10.24 11.41 2.03
N ILE A 66 9.77 12.59 2.46
CA ILE A 66 9.43 12.84 3.87
C ILE A 66 8.28 11.92 4.31
N LEU A 67 7.21 11.81 3.50
CA LEU A 67 6.09 10.91 3.81
C LEU A 67 6.55 9.45 3.88
N PHE A 68 7.37 8.99 2.95
CA PHE A 68 7.92 7.63 2.97
C PHE A 68 8.64 7.35 4.30
N TRP A 69 9.55 8.25 4.71
CA TRP A 69 10.26 8.10 5.97
C TRP A 69 9.34 8.18 7.18
N LEU A 70 8.39 9.12 7.20
CA LEU A 70 7.42 9.27 8.28
C LEU A 70 6.60 7.99 8.49
N TYR A 71 6.01 7.44 7.42
CA TYR A 71 5.25 6.20 7.49
C TYR A 71 6.13 5.00 7.83
N SER A 72 7.39 4.99 7.40
CA SER A 72 8.35 3.94 7.77
C SER A 72 8.66 3.96 9.26
N THR A 73 8.91 5.14 9.86
CA THR A 73 9.12 5.27 11.30
C THR A 73 7.89 4.86 12.10
N ILE A 74 6.69 5.30 11.69
CA ILE A 74 5.43 4.91 12.34
C ILE A 74 5.22 3.40 12.24
N PHE A 75 5.49 2.79 11.08
CA PHE A 75 5.41 1.35 10.87
C PHE A 75 6.30 0.59 11.85
N VAL A 76 7.56 0.98 12.01
CA VAL A 76 8.49 0.32 12.95
C VAL A 76 7.93 0.38 14.38
N GLY A 77 7.42 1.55 14.80
CA GLY A 77 6.82 1.71 16.13
C GLY A 77 5.58 0.85 16.35
N VAL A 78 4.63 0.87 15.41
CA VAL A 78 3.39 0.08 15.48
C VAL A 78 3.67 -1.41 15.40
N PHE A 79 4.60 -1.83 14.53
CA PHE A 79 4.98 -3.23 14.37
C PHE A 79 5.67 -3.77 15.62
N TYR A 80 6.59 -3.00 16.22
CA TYR A 80 7.22 -3.36 17.48
C TYR A 80 6.19 -3.48 18.62
N TYR A 81 5.29 -2.51 18.74
CA TYR A 81 4.21 -2.57 19.74
C TYR A 81 3.29 -3.78 19.52
N THR A 82 2.98 -4.11 18.27
CA THR A 82 2.19 -5.30 17.92
C THR A 82 2.85 -6.58 18.43
N ILE A 83 4.18 -6.73 18.28
CA ILE A 83 4.92 -7.89 18.79
C ILE A 83 4.79 -7.98 20.32
N LEU A 84 4.91 -6.86 21.04
CA LEU A 84 4.76 -6.83 22.50
C LEU A 84 3.35 -7.25 22.96
N LEU A 85 2.31 -6.89 22.20
CA LEU A 85 0.94 -7.30 22.51
C LEU A 85 0.75 -8.81 22.36
N PHE A 86 1.35 -9.40 21.33
CA PHE A 86 1.37 -10.86 21.19
C PHE A 86 2.13 -11.54 22.32
N SER A 87 3.21 -10.94 22.84
CA SER A 87 3.93 -11.45 24.02
C SER A 87 3.14 -11.32 25.32
N SER A 88 2.13 -10.44 25.37
CA SER A 88 1.31 -10.19 26.56
C SER A 88 -0.02 -10.96 26.54
N ASP A 89 -0.16 -11.98 25.67
CA ASP A 89 -1.38 -12.77 25.43
C ASP A 89 -2.61 -11.98 24.96
N ASP A 90 -2.46 -10.70 24.59
CA ASP A 90 -3.54 -9.90 24.01
C ASP A 90 -3.64 -10.12 22.49
N PHE A 91 -4.25 -11.25 22.13
CA PHE A 91 -4.46 -11.64 20.73
C PHE A 91 -5.34 -10.66 19.94
N LEU A 92 -6.34 -10.04 20.57
CA LEU A 92 -7.25 -9.11 19.89
C LEU A 92 -6.50 -7.83 19.52
N GLY A 93 -5.76 -7.25 20.46
CA GLY A 93 -4.94 -6.08 20.19
C GLY A 93 -3.79 -6.38 19.21
N GLY A 94 -3.20 -7.58 19.28
CA GLY A 94 -2.20 -8.04 18.31
C GLY A 94 -2.74 -8.11 16.87
N ILE A 95 -3.96 -8.63 16.66
CA ILE A 95 -4.58 -8.68 15.32
C ILE A 95 -4.86 -7.27 14.78
N VAL A 96 -5.32 -6.35 15.63
CA VAL A 96 -5.56 -4.95 15.23
C VAL A 96 -4.24 -4.28 14.86
N GLY A 97 -3.21 -4.39 15.70
CA GLY A 97 -1.88 -3.83 15.43
C GLY A 97 -1.22 -4.40 14.18
N PHE A 98 -1.41 -5.71 13.93
CA PHE A 98 -0.94 -6.36 12.71
C PHE A 98 -1.65 -5.84 11.46
N SER A 99 -2.97 -5.66 11.53
CA SER A 99 -3.76 -5.09 10.44
C SER A 99 -3.34 -3.65 10.12
N SER A 100 -3.09 -2.84 11.16
CA SER A 100 -2.55 -1.49 11.02
C SER A 100 -1.15 -1.49 10.40
N SER A 101 -0.30 -2.44 10.78
CA SER A 101 1.05 -2.60 10.21
C SER A 101 0.99 -2.92 8.71
N ILE A 102 0.09 -3.79 8.26
CA ILE A 102 -0.13 -4.08 6.83
C ILE A 102 -0.59 -2.82 6.07
N ALA A 103 -1.51 -2.04 6.65
CA ALA A 103 -1.97 -0.80 6.03
C ALA A 103 -0.83 0.22 5.87
N LEU A 104 0.02 0.35 6.89
CA LEU A 104 1.22 1.19 6.83
C LEU A 104 2.22 0.70 5.78
N LEU A 105 2.44 -0.61 5.68
CA LEU A 105 3.30 -1.20 4.66
C LEU A 105 2.81 -0.89 3.24
N ALA A 106 1.50 -0.95 3.01
CA ALA A 106 0.90 -0.57 1.73
C ALA A 106 1.14 0.91 1.39
N LEU A 107 1.08 1.81 2.38
CA LEU A 107 1.38 3.23 2.21
C LEU A 107 2.86 3.44 1.87
N ILE A 108 3.77 2.79 2.60
CA ILE A 108 5.22 2.83 2.33
C ILE A 108 5.51 2.39 0.90
N PHE A 109 4.95 1.26 0.48
CA PHE A 109 5.07 0.76 -0.89
C PHE A 109 4.56 1.78 -1.92
N LYS A 110 3.38 2.38 -1.68
CA LYS A 110 2.80 3.41 -2.56
C LYS A 110 3.76 4.59 -2.74
N TYR A 111 4.30 5.15 -1.66
CA TYR A 111 5.21 6.29 -1.77
C TYR A 111 6.55 5.91 -2.39
N HIS A 112 7.08 4.73 -2.08
CA HIS A 112 8.28 4.22 -2.73
C HIS A 112 8.10 4.06 -4.25
N PHE A 113 6.96 3.50 -4.67
CA PHE A 113 6.62 3.36 -6.08
C PHE A 113 6.54 4.72 -6.80
N TRP A 114 5.88 5.70 -6.18
CA TRP A 114 5.80 7.07 -6.71
C TRP A 114 7.18 7.73 -6.83
N LEU A 115 8.05 7.56 -5.83
CA LEU A 115 9.43 8.06 -5.89
C LEU A 115 10.22 7.42 -7.03
N THR A 116 10.06 6.12 -7.28
CA THR A 116 10.71 5.43 -8.41
C THR A 116 10.21 5.96 -9.76
N GLN A 117 8.90 6.21 -9.90
CA GLN A 117 8.33 6.79 -11.12
C GLN A 117 8.90 8.19 -11.42
N ILE A 118 9.02 9.03 -10.39
CA ILE A 118 9.63 10.36 -10.52
C ILE A 118 11.12 10.25 -10.86
N LYS A 119 11.86 9.35 -10.22
CA LYS A 119 13.29 9.13 -10.51
C LYS A 119 13.55 8.67 -11.93
N LYS A 120 12.72 7.77 -12.46
CA LYS A 120 12.88 7.23 -13.83
C LYS A 120 12.20 8.09 -14.91
N GLN A 121 11.59 9.22 -14.53
CA GLN A 121 10.90 10.15 -15.43
C GLN A 121 9.96 9.42 -16.42
N LYS A 122 9.22 8.42 -15.92
CA LYS A 122 8.25 7.63 -16.72
C LYS A 122 6.94 7.50 -15.95
N LEU A 123 5.91 8.23 -16.39
CA LEU A 123 4.55 8.01 -15.93
C LEU A 123 3.99 6.73 -16.59
N GLY A 124 3.34 5.86 -15.81
CA GLY A 124 2.75 4.61 -16.32
C GLY A 124 3.65 3.37 -16.26
N MET A 125 4.74 3.41 -15.48
CA MET A 125 5.55 2.21 -15.21
C MET A 125 4.68 1.10 -14.60
N THR A 126 4.78 -0.11 -15.15
CA THR A 126 4.09 -1.29 -14.59
C THR A 126 4.80 -1.81 -13.33
N VAL A 127 4.09 -2.54 -12.46
CA VAL A 127 4.69 -3.14 -11.24
C VAL A 127 5.84 -4.10 -11.60
N LYS A 128 5.74 -4.80 -12.75
CA LYS A 128 6.80 -5.66 -13.27
C LYS A 128 8.05 -4.85 -13.59
N GLU A 129 7.92 -3.76 -14.35
CA GLU A 129 9.03 -2.86 -14.68
C GLU A 129 9.64 -2.20 -13.44
N TRP A 130 8.82 -1.84 -12.45
CA TRP A 130 9.30 -1.31 -11.17
C TRP A 130 10.15 -2.34 -10.43
N PHE A 131 9.71 -3.61 -10.37
CA PHE A 131 10.46 -4.66 -9.69
C PHE A 131 11.82 -4.91 -10.36
N TYR A 132 11.84 -4.98 -11.71
CA TYR A 132 13.11 -5.01 -12.45
C TYR A 132 13.96 -3.78 -12.17
N SER A 133 13.35 -2.58 -12.09
CA SER A 133 14.09 -1.35 -11.85
C SER A 133 14.80 -1.28 -10.50
N ILE A 134 14.31 -2.01 -9.50
CA ILE A 134 14.96 -2.16 -8.19
C ILE A 134 16.14 -3.13 -8.29
N PHE A 135 15.98 -4.23 -9.01
CA PHE A 135 17.02 -5.25 -9.17
C PHE A 135 18.13 -4.85 -10.16
N ASP A 136 17.80 -3.99 -11.12
CA ASP A 136 18.69 -3.45 -12.15
C ASP A 136 19.54 -2.26 -11.64
N MET A 137 19.40 -1.88 -10.37
CA MET A 137 20.39 -1.04 -9.68
C MET A 137 21.60 -1.90 -9.30
N LYS A 138 22.43 -2.23 -10.31
CA LYS A 138 23.80 -2.71 -10.12
C LYS A 138 24.77 -1.84 -10.90
#